data_AF-A0A087U9Q2-F1
#
_entry.id   AF-A0A087U9Q2-F1
#
_cell.length_a   1.000
_cell.length_b   1.000
_cell.length_c   1.000
_cell.angle_alpha   90.00
_cell.angle_beta   90.00
_cell.angle_gamma   90.00
#
_symmetry.space_group_name_H-M   'P 1'
#
loop_
_entity.id
_entity.type
_entity.pdbx_description
1 polymer ?
#
loop_
_entity_poly.entity_id
_entity_poly.type
_entity_poly.pdbx_seq_one_letter_code
_entity_poly.pdbx_strand_id
1 'polypeptide(L)'
;MDSIKFSSEHFVAASVEFSIPEMNKLKDIAVREELVTAEWHSHLDNLKTKLELEKQQNNDILLVDVTDTYRNLPRKLLSFYKWLEYGHTFSYVMKTDDDCVIDILSILQKLQSSSVCHSERPCLWSSFRKEWNVNYVGKWADYDYRSPFYPAFPCGAVYILSHKAATWISSNAEYLFPYQGEDVSMGIWLSAINADFIQDDNFKCDSKCNSESYNRAQLTVDEIYE
;
A
#
# COMPACT_ATOMS: atom_id res chain seq x y z
N MET A 1 -15.88 -21.73 55.49
CA MET A 1 -16.97 -22.19 54.63
C MET A 1 -16.47 -23.43 53.94
N ASP A 2 -17.00 -24.58 54.35
CA ASP A 2 -16.52 -25.89 53.91
C ASP A 2 -17.17 -26.25 52.58
N SER A 3 -16.35 -26.68 51.62
CA SER A 3 -16.81 -27.15 50.31
C SER A 3 -17.46 -28.52 50.42
N ILE A 4 -18.68 -28.64 49.90
CA ILE A 4 -19.46 -29.88 49.89
C ILE A 4 -18.88 -30.84 48.85
N LYS A 5 -18.69 -32.13 49.21
CA LYS A 5 -18.25 -33.20 48.28
C LYS A 5 -19.38 -33.58 47.31
N PHE A 6 -19.04 -33.72 46.04
CA PHE A 6 -19.94 -34.13 44.96
C PHE A 6 -20.57 -35.52 45.24
N SER A 7 -21.88 -35.65 44.97
CA SER A 7 -22.68 -36.89 45.10
C SER A 7 -23.53 -37.09 43.84
N SER A 8 -23.60 -38.33 43.33
CA SER A 8 -24.34 -38.70 42.11
C SER A 8 -25.86 -38.67 42.26
N GLU A 9 -26.38 -38.48 43.47
CA GLU A 9 -27.82 -38.38 43.75
C GLU A 9 -28.33 -36.93 43.75
N HIS A 10 -27.44 -35.94 43.66
CA HIS A 10 -27.79 -34.52 43.73
C HIS A 10 -27.22 -33.79 42.51
N PHE A 11 -28.09 -33.46 41.55
CA PHE A 11 -27.74 -32.55 40.46
C PHE A 11 -27.69 -31.12 41.00
N VAL A 12 -26.50 -30.56 41.17
CA VAL A 12 -26.34 -29.13 41.43
C VAL A 12 -26.57 -28.40 40.10
N ALA A 13 -27.79 -27.93 39.87
CA ALA A 13 -28.09 -27.03 38.77
C ALA A 13 -27.48 -25.65 39.12
N ALA A 14 -26.23 -25.43 38.73
CA ALA A 14 -25.64 -24.10 38.80
C ALA A 14 -26.27 -23.24 37.69
N SER A 15 -27.15 -22.31 38.06
CA SER A 15 -27.63 -21.27 37.17
C SER A 15 -26.78 -20.01 37.34
N VAL A 16 -26.18 -19.54 36.25
CA VAL A 16 -25.57 -18.21 36.20
C VAL A 16 -26.63 -17.23 35.73
N GLU A 17 -27.02 -16.30 36.61
CA GLU A 17 -27.87 -15.17 36.28
C GLU A 17 -26.99 -13.92 36.17
N PHE A 18 -27.08 -13.21 35.05
CA PHE A 18 -26.47 -11.89 34.90
C PHE A 18 -27.56 -10.88 34.56
N SER A 19 -27.47 -9.72 35.19
CA SER A 19 -28.34 -8.58 34.90
C SER A 19 -27.58 -7.59 34.04
N ILE A 20 -28.21 -7.13 32.96
CA ILE A 20 -27.68 -6.06 32.12
C ILE A 20 -28.36 -4.77 32.57
N PRO A 21 -27.67 -3.88 33.31
CA PRO A 21 -28.30 -2.72 33.96
C PRO A 21 -28.92 -1.73 32.97
N GLU A 22 -28.41 -1.69 31.73
CA GLU A 22 -28.80 -0.72 30.71
C GLU A 22 -29.30 -1.40 29.43
N MET A 23 -30.14 -2.45 29.56
CA MET A 23 -30.70 -3.22 28.44
C MET A 23 -31.32 -2.33 27.35
N ASN A 24 -31.99 -1.24 27.72
CA ASN A 24 -32.59 -0.31 26.75
C ASN A 24 -31.53 0.44 25.94
N LYS A 25 -30.44 0.92 26.58
CA LYS A 25 -29.35 1.59 25.86
C LYS A 25 -28.63 0.64 24.91
N LEU A 26 -28.49 -0.64 25.28
CA LEU A 26 -27.91 -1.66 24.41
C LEU A 26 -28.79 -1.92 23.18
N LYS A 27 -30.11 -1.95 23.34
CA LYS A 27 -31.05 -2.03 22.21
C LYS A 27 -30.94 -0.80 21.31
N ASP A 28 -30.83 0.40 21.89
CA ASP A 28 -30.65 1.63 21.12
C ASP A 28 -29.32 1.63 20.34
N ILE A 29 -28.24 1.12 20.94
CA ILE A 29 -26.93 0.95 20.25
C ILE A 29 -27.07 -0.06 19.10
N ALA A 30 -27.71 -1.21 19.31
CA ALA A 30 -27.90 -2.22 18.28
C ALA A 30 -28.73 -1.68 17.09
N VAL A 31 -29.84 -0.97 17.36
CA VAL A 31 -30.65 -0.33 16.32
C VAL A 31 -29.85 0.76 15.59
N ARG A 32 -29.04 1.54 16.32
CA ARG A 32 -28.16 2.55 15.72
C ARG A 32 -27.08 1.91 14.84
N GLU A 33 -26.52 0.78 15.26
CA GLU A 33 -25.55 0.02 14.47
C GLU A 33 -26.16 -0.46 13.16
N GLU A 34 -27.39 -0.98 13.18
CA GLU A 34 -28.12 -1.38 11.97
C GLU A 34 -28.35 -0.19 11.02
N LEU A 35 -28.81 0.96 11.55
CA LEU A 35 -29.02 2.18 10.77
C LEU A 35 -27.73 2.70 10.15
N VAL A 36 -26.67 2.82 10.96
CA VAL A 36 -25.35 3.29 10.50
C VAL A 36 -24.79 2.33 9.45
N THR A 37 -24.92 1.01 9.65
CA THR A 37 -24.49 0.01 8.67
C THR A 37 -25.25 0.16 7.34
N ALA A 38 -26.56 0.38 7.39
CA ALA A 38 -27.38 0.62 6.20
C ALA A 38 -26.96 1.91 5.47
N GLU A 39 -26.69 3.00 6.20
CA GLU A 39 -26.16 4.25 5.65
C GLU A 39 -24.80 4.04 4.99
N TRP A 40 -23.89 3.30 5.62
CA TRP A 40 -22.59 2.93 5.05
C TRP A 40 -22.72 2.11 3.78
N HIS A 41 -23.60 1.10 3.75
CA HIS A 41 -23.84 0.32 2.53
C HIS A 41 -24.38 1.20 1.39
N SER A 42 -25.34 2.09 1.68
CA SER A 42 -25.86 3.03 0.68
C SER A 42 -24.77 3.98 0.16
N HIS A 43 -23.89 4.45 1.04
CA HIS A 43 -22.75 5.26 0.66
C HIS A 43 -21.77 4.51 -0.26
N LEU A 44 -21.45 3.25 0.06
CA LEU A 44 -20.58 2.40 -0.75
C LEU A 44 -21.18 2.10 -2.13
N ASP A 45 -22.49 1.86 -2.21
CA ASP A 45 -23.18 1.65 -3.48
C ASP A 45 -23.14 2.91 -4.37
N ASN A 46 -23.28 4.09 -3.77
CA ASN A 46 -23.14 5.37 -4.46
C ASN A 46 -21.70 5.58 -4.97
N LEU A 47 -20.70 5.33 -4.11
CA LEU A 47 -19.28 5.40 -4.51
C LEU A 47 -18.97 4.44 -5.65
N LYS A 48 -19.46 3.20 -5.59
CA LYS A 48 -19.30 2.21 -6.66
C LYS A 48 -19.90 2.71 -7.97
N THR A 49 -21.08 3.30 -7.92
CA THR A 49 -21.72 3.89 -9.12
C THR A 49 -20.90 5.03 -9.69
N LYS A 50 -20.38 5.93 -8.85
CA LYS A 50 -19.51 7.04 -9.29
C LYS A 50 -18.22 6.53 -9.92
N LEU A 51 -17.59 5.53 -9.31
CA LEU A 51 -16.35 4.93 -9.81
C LEU A 51 -16.54 4.26 -11.18
N GLU A 52 -17.65 3.55 -11.39
CA GLU A 52 -17.96 2.97 -12.70
C GLU A 52 -18.21 4.05 -13.77
N LEU A 53 -18.87 5.15 -13.42
CA LEU A 53 -19.06 6.28 -14.33
C LEU A 53 -17.73 6.95 -14.69
N GLU A 54 -16.89 7.23 -13.70
CA GLU A 54 -15.55 7.81 -13.90
C GLU A 54 -14.68 6.92 -14.79
N LYS A 55 -14.65 5.61 -14.51
CA LYS A 55 -13.93 4.62 -15.30
C LYS A 55 -14.41 4.60 -16.76
N GLN A 56 -15.72 4.68 -17.00
CA GLN A 56 -16.28 4.73 -18.35
C GLN A 56 -15.95 6.03 -19.08
N GLN A 57 -15.85 7.15 -18.35
CA GLN A 57 -15.57 8.47 -18.92
C GLN A 57 -14.11 8.64 -19.30
N ASN A 58 -13.17 8.23 -18.42
CA ASN A 58 -11.76 8.53 -18.57
C ASN A 58 -10.93 7.36 -19.12
N ASN A 59 -11.39 6.13 -18.96
CA ASN A 59 -10.72 4.90 -19.44
C ASN A 59 -9.25 4.76 -18.98
N ASP A 60 -8.95 5.23 -17.77
CA ASP A 60 -7.63 5.27 -17.16
C ASP A 60 -7.59 4.58 -15.78
N ILE A 61 -8.70 3.99 -15.34
CA ILE A 61 -8.82 3.29 -14.05
C ILE A 61 -8.66 1.77 -14.23
N LEU A 62 -7.64 1.22 -13.56
CA LEU A 62 -7.46 -0.22 -13.37
C LEU A 62 -7.99 -0.66 -12.00
N LEU A 63 -9.03 -1.51 -12.00
CA LEU A 63 -9.51 -2.19 -10.79
C LEU A 63 -8.85 -3.56 -10.69
N VAL A 64 -8.24 -3.85 -9.55
CA VAL A 64 -7.61 -5.15 -9.24
C VAL A 64 -8.31 -5.82 -8.07
N ASP A 65 -8.32 -7.15 -8.05
CA ASP A 65 -8.95 -7.95 -6.99
C ASP A 65 -8.05 -8.04 -5.75
N VAL A 66 -7.93 -6.92 -5.03
CA VAL A 66 -7.17 -6.80 -3.79
C VAL A 66 -7.95 -5.91 -2.83
N THR A 67 -8.10 -6.33 -1.57
CA THR A 67 -8.65 -5.46 -0.54
C THR A 67 -7.71 -4.28 -0.30
N ASP A 68 -8.14 -3.08 -0.70
CA ASP A 68 -7.32 -1.87 -0.69
C ASP A 68 -7.08 -1.40 0.75
N THR A 69 -5.91 -1.74 1.26
CA THR A 69 -5.42 -1.31 2.57
C THR A 69 -3.94 -1.03 2.43
N TYR A 70 -3.41 -0.19 3.32
CA TYR A 70 -1.98 0.13 3.31
C TYR A 70 -1.11 -1.14 3.37
N ARG A 71 -1.51 -2.16 4.14
CA ARG A 71 -0.77 -3.44 4.25
C ARG A 71 -0.77 -4.24 2.95
N ASN A 72 -1.79 -4.07 2.11
CA ASN A 72 -1.96 -4.81 0.87
C ASN A 72 -1.45 -4.05 -0.36
N LEU A 73 -0.87 -2.86 -0.21
CA LEU A 73 -0.26 -2.12 -1.32
C LEU A 73 0.75 -2.95 -2.14
N PRO A 74 1.63 -3.79 -1.53
CA PRO A 74 2.50 -4.65 -2.33
C PRO A 74 1.71 -5.65 -3.20
N ARG A 75 0.60 -6.20 -2.69
CA ARG A 75 -0.27 -7.11 -3.47
C ARG A 75 -0.96 -6.37 -4.62
N LYS A 76 -1.45 -5.15 -4.35
CA LYS A 76 -2.03 -4.26 -5.36
C LYS A 76 -1.00 -3.97 -6.47
N LEU A 77 0.24 -3.72 -6.09
CA LEU A 77 1.36 -3.47 -7.01
C LEU A 77 1.74 -4.71 -7.83
N LEU A 78 1.78 -5.91 -7.23
CA LEU A 78 2.01 -7.16 -7.97
C LEU A 78 0.90 -7.43 -9.00
N SER A 79 -0.36 -7.18 -8.66
CA SER A 79 -1.48 -7.27 -9.60
C SER A 79 -1.35 -6.27 -10.75
N PHE A 80 -0.91 -5.04 -10.47
CA PHE A 80 -0.62 -4.03 -11.49
C PHE A 80 0.46 -4.50 -12.48
N TYR A 81 1.59 -5.03 -12.00
CA TYR A 81 2.67 -5.47 -12.90
C TYR A 81 2.29 -6.66 -13.78
N LYS A 82 1.45 -7.58 -13.28
CA LYS A 82 0.84 -8.65 -14.10
C LYS A 82 0.00 -8.09 -15.25
N TRP A 83 -0.87 -7.13 -14.94
CA TRP A 83 -1.69 -6.46 -15.95
C TRP A 83 -0.85 -5.68 -16.95
N LEU A 84 0.17 -4.96 -16.47
CA LEU A 84 1.04 -4.12 -17.30
C LEU A 84 1.75 -4.98 -18.36
N GLU A 85 2.41 -6.06 -17.94
CA GLU A 85 3.16 -6.95 -18.84
C GLU A 85 2.28 -7.74 -19.80
N TYR A 86 1.03 -8.05 -19.43
CA TYR A 86 0.14 -8.80 -20.31
C TYR A 86 -0.36 -7.96 -21.50
N GLY A 87 -0.50 -6.64 -21.33
CA GLY A 87 -1.23 -5.78 -22.27
C GLY A 87 -0.46 -4.63 -22.90
N HIS A 88 0.76 -4.32 -22.44
CA HIS A 88 1.42 -3.05 -22.75
C HIS A 88 2.88 -3.22 -23.13
N THR A 89 3.33 -2.41 -24.09
CA THR A 89 4.74 -2.26 -24.43
C THR A 89 5.24 -0.94 -23.84
N PHE A 90 6.33 -0.99 -23.07
CA PHE A 90 6.88 0.17 -22.38
C PHE A 90 8.39 -0.01 -22.16
N SER A 91 9.12 1.10 -22.04
CA SER A 91 10.55 1.08 -21.69
C SER A 91 10.80 1.28 -20.19
N TYR A 92 9.93 2.08 -19.56
CA TYR A 92 9.99 2.44 -18.15
C TYR A 92 8.57 2.55 -17.60
N VAL A 93 8.44 2.37 -16.28
CA VAL A 93 7.20 2.57 -15.54
C VAL A 93 7.49 3.41 -14.31
N MET A 94 6.71 4.47 -14.12
CA MET A 94 6.80 5.36 -12.97
C MET A 94 5.63 5.07 -12.03
N LYS A 95 5.92 4.89 -10.74
CA LYS A 95 4.92 4.88 -9.68
C LYS A 95 4.95 6.21 -8.96
N THR A 96 3.79 6.71 -8.59
CA THR A 96 3.59 7.83 -7.68
C THR A 96 2.37 7.59 -6.79
N ASP A 97 2.28 8.33 -5.69
CA ASP A 97 1.05 8.48 -4.91
C ASP A 97 0.18 9.63 -5.47
N ASP A 98 -1.09 9.66 -5.07
CA ASP A 98 -2.09 10.65 -5.47
C ASP A 98 -1.96 11.99 -4.71
N ASP A 99 -1.11 12.03 -3.68
CA ASP A 99 -0.74 13.22 -2.91
C ASP A 99 0.60 13.83 -3.35
N CYS A 100 0.99 13.60 -4.61
CA CYS A 100 2.25 14.03 -5.20
C CYS A 100 2.04 14.84 -6.49
N VAL A 101 2.82 15.91 -6.66
CA VAL A 101 2.94 16.66 -7.92
C VAL A 101 4.30 16.35 -8.55
N ILE A 102 4.32 16.13 -9.86
CA ILE A 102 5.50 15.63 -10.59
C ILE A 102 5.84 16.52 -11.78
N ASP A 103 7.12 16.86 -11.93
CA ASP A 103 7.69 17.41 -13.15
C ASP A 103 8.05 16.29 -14.13
N ILE A 104 7.03 15.84 -14.87
CA ILE A 104 7.16 14.76 -15.86
C ILE A 104 8.15 15.14 -16.97
N LEU A 105 8.21 16.41 -17.36
CA LEU A 105 9.05 16.86 -18.48
C LEU A 105 10.54 16.73 -18.12
N SER A 106 10.94 17.16 -16.92
CA SER A 106 12.31 17.03 -16.44
C SER A 106 12.73 15.57 -16.30
N ILE A 107 11.84 14.70 -15.81
CA ILE A 107 12.09 13.24 -15.75
C ILE A 107 12.30 12.66 -17.16
N LEU A 108 11.41 12.97 -18.11
CA LEU A 108 11.51 12.46 -19.48
C LEU A 108 12.78 12.96 -20.17
N GLN A 109 13.13 14.24 -20.00
CA GLN A 109 14.37 14.80 -20.53
C GLN A 109 15.59 14.07 -19.97
N LYS A 110 15.57 13.73 -18.67
CA LYS A 110 16.66 12.98 -18.03
C LYS A 110 16.76 11.55 -18.57
N LEU A 111 15.64 10.84 -18.72
CA LEU A 111 15.61 9.49 -19.31
C LEU A 111 16.12 9.46 -20.76
N GLN A 112 15.87 10.53 -21.53
CA GLN A 112 16.32 10.64 -22.93
C GLN A 112 17.78 11.07 -23.07
N SER A 113 18.22 12.04 -22.26
CA SER A 113 19.55 12.65 -22.37
C SER A 113 20.66 11.87 -21.68
N SER A 114 20.30 11.08 -20.67
CA SER A 114 21.24 10.30 -19.88
C SER A 114 20.78 8.85 -19.82
N SER A 115 21.70 7.92 -20.05
CA SER A 115 21.45 6.49 -19.88
C SER A 115 21.45 6.11 -18.39
N VAL A 116 20.69 6.85 -17.59
CA VAL A 116 20.63 6.74 -16.12
C VAL A 116 20.17 5.33 -15.74
N CYS A 117 19.11 4.89 -16.41
CA CYS A 117 18.49 3.60 -16.24
C CYS A 117 18.39 2.95 -17.63
N HIS A 118 19.04 1.81 -17.85
CA HIS A 118 18.90 1.10 -19.13
C HIS A 118 17.66 0.19 -19.09
N SER A 119 16.76 0.31 -20.08
CA SER A 119 15.53 -0.51 -20.14
C SER A 119 15.80 -2.02 -20.08
N GLU A 120 16.92 -2.47 -20.65
CA GLU A 120 17.32 -3.88 -20.78
C GLU A 120 18.02 -4.46 -19.54
N ARG A 121 18.33 -3.64 -18.55
CA ARG A 121 18.90 -4.07 -17.27
C ARG A 121 17.92 -3.79 -16.15
N PRO A 122 17.81 -4.67 -15.13
CA PRO A 122 16.98 -4.38 -13.98
C PRO A 122 17.51 -3.13 -13.29
N CYS A 123 16.67 -2.10 -13.21
CA CYS A 123 17.06 -0.81 -12.70
C CYS A 123 15.88 -0.18 -11.95
N LEU A 124 16.21 0.50 -10.85
CA LEU A 124 15.30 1.28 -10.01
C LEU A 124 15.93 2.66 -9.77
N TRP A 125 15.25 3.71 -10.21
CA TRP A 125 15.71 5.10 -10.11
C TRP A 125 14.77 5.89 -9.19
N SER A 126 15.31 6.44 -8.10
CA SER A 126 14.57 7.17 -7.07
C SER A 126 15.55 7.81 -6.07
N SER A 127 15.01 8.41 -5.01
CA SER A 127 15.74 8.68 -3.77
C SER A 127 15.49 7.54 -2.78
N PHE A 128 16.58 7.00 -2.20
CA PHE A 128 16.51 5.79 -1.37
C PHE A 128 16.70 6.09 0.11
N ARG A 129 15.91 5.41 0.93
CA ARG A 129 16.22 5.19 2.34
C ARG A 129 17.23 4.05 2.44
N LYS A 130 18.28 4.25 3.21
CA LYS A 130 19.36 3.27 3.45
C LYS A 130 19.52 3.09 4.95
N GLU A 131 19.93 1.88 5.37
CA GLU A 131 20.14 1.54 6.78
C GLU A 131 18.91 1.85 7.66
N TRP A 132 17.72 1.68 7.10
CA TRP A 132 16.48 2.04 7.77
C TRP A 132 16.06 0.92 8.73
N ASN A 133 15.83 1.29 9.99
CA ASN A 133 15.41 0.33 11.02
C ASN A 133 14.04 -0.27 10.69
N VAL A 134 13.94 -1.58 10.87
CA VAL A 134 12.67 -2.29 10.85
C VAL A 134 11.91 -1.96 12.12
N ASN A 135 10.70 -1.42 11.96
CA ASN A 135 9.81 -1.18 13.08
C ASN A 135 9.03 -2.46 13.37
N TYR A 136 8.94 -2.86 14.63
CA TYR A 136 8.10 -3.97 15.08
C TYR A 136 6.81 -3.50 15.78
N VAL A 137 6.54 -2.19 15.74
CA VAL A 137 5.39 -1.56 16.40
C VAL A 137 4.83 -0.42 15.54
N GLY A 138 3.55 -0.10 15.74
CA GLY A 138 2.88 1.01 15.09
C GLY A 138 2.49 0.74 13.64
N LYS A 139 2.13 1.82 12.92
CA LYS A 139 1.63 1.79 11.53
C LYS A 139 2.56 1.02 10.58
N TRP A 140 3.87 1.19 10.78
CA TRP A 140 4.93 0.66 9.93
C TRP A 140 5.53 -0.66 10.46
N ALA A 141 4.83 -1.36 11.35
CA ALA A 141 5.33 -2.61 11.90
C ALA A 141 5.49 -3.68 10.81
N ASP A 142 6.64 -4.32 10.72
CA ASP A 142 6.89 -5.50 9.88
C ASP A 142 7.36 -6.65 10.77
N TYR A 143 6.49 -7.66 10.93
CA TYR A 143 6.76 -8.82 11.78
C TYR A 143 7.42 -9.97 11.01
N ASP A 144 7.41 -9.89 9.68
CA ASP A 144 7.89 -10.94 8.79
C ASP A 144 9.36 -10.72 8.43
N TYR A 145 9.83 -9.48 8.46
CA TYR A 145 11.21 -9.14 8.18
C TYR A 145 12.15 -9.36 9.38
N ARG A 146 13.15 -10.23 9.18
CA ARG A 146 14.01 -10.78 10.25
C ARG A 146 15.27 -9.96 10.53
N SER A 147 15.74 -9.15 9.57
CA SER A 147 16.92 -8.31 9.75
C SER A 147 16.53 -7.02 10.49
N PRO A 148 17.43 -6.44 11.31
CA PRO A 148 17.17 -5.17 11.97
C PRO A 148 17.06 -3.97 11.01
N PHE A 149 17.63 -4.09 9.80
CA PHE A 149 17.59 -3.06 8.77
C PHE A 149 17.10 -3.63 7.45
N TYR A 150 16.28 -2.85 6.74
CA TYR A 150 15.93 -3.15 5.36
C TYR A 150 17.14 -2.91 4.43
N PRO A 151 17.20 -3.59 3.26
CA PRO A 151 18.04 -3.14 2.16
C PRO A 151 17.63 -1.73 1.72
N ALA A 152 18.38 -1.11 0.81
CA ALA A 152 17.94 0.17 0.24
C ALA A 152 16.54 0.01 -0.38
N PHE A 153 15.67 1.01 -0.20
CA PHE A 153 14.34 1.05 -0.82
C PHE A 153 13.95 2.49 -1.17
N PRO A 154 13.11 2.72 -2.20
CA PRO A 154 12.61 4.05 -2.54
C PRO A 154 11.91 4.69 -1.34
N CYS A 155 11.95 6.00 -1.21
CA CYS A 155 11.38 6.64 -0.02
C CYS A 155 9.83 6.72 0.03
N GLY A 156 9.13 6.15 -0.96
CA GLY A 156 7.67 6.01 -1.03
C GLY A 156 7.02 6.85 -2.12
N ALA A 157 7.45 8.11 -2.27
CA ALA A 157 6.75 9.09 -3.11
C ALA A 157 6.77 8.74 -4.61
N VAL A 158 7.95 8.67 -5.23
CA VAL A 158 8.09 8.42 -6.67
C VAL A 158 9.28 7.50 -6.93
N TYR A 159 9.09 6.52 -7.80
CA TYR A 159 10.20 5.73 -8.35
C TYR A 159 9.93 5.32 -9.79
N ILE A 160 11.00 5.04 -10.52
CA ILE A 160 10.96 4.58 -11.91
C ILE A 160 11.66 3.23 -12.01
N LEU A 161 10.98 2.26 -12.63
CA LEU A 161 11.56 0.96 -12.98
C LEU A 161 11.83 0.88 -14.49
N SER A 162 12.90 0.16 -14.85
CA SER A 162 13.07 -0.33 -16.22
C SER A 162 12.07 -1.43 -16.56
N HIS A 163 11.80 -1.59 -17.86
CA HIS A 163 11.04 -2.72 -18.37
C HIS A 163 11.57 -4.05 -17.82
N LYS A 164 12.89 -4.28 -17.88
CA LYS A 164 13.48 -5.53 -17.39
C LYS A 164 13.19 -5.82 -15.91
N ALA A 165 13.19 -4.80 -15.05
CA ALA A 165 12.85 -4.95 -13.64
C ALA A 165 11.35 -5.26 -13.46
N ALA A 166 10.48 -4.51 -14.14
CA ALA A 166 9.03 -4.72 -14.10
C ALA A 166 8.64 -6.12 -14.59
N THR A 167 9.24 -6.60 -15.68
CA THR A 167 9.01 -7.95 -16.21
C THR A 167 9.42 -9.02 -15.21
N TRP A 168 10.55 -8.84 -14.53
CA TRP A 168 10.98 -9.79 -13.50
C TRP A 168 10.00 -9.84 -12.33
N ILE A 169 9.52 -8.70 -11.85
CA ILE A 169 8.52 -8.64 -10.77
C ILE A 169 7.23 -9.35 -11.20
N SER A 170 6.70 -9.01 -12.39
CA SER A 170 5.49 -9.63 -12.93
C SER A 170 5.62 -11.15 -13.07
N SER A 171 6.74 -11.63 -13.61
CA SER A 171 7.01 -13.07 -13.80
C SER A 171 7.12 -13.84 -12.49
N ASN A 172 7.47 -13.16 -11.39
CA ASN A 172 7.66 -13.76 -10.07
C ASN A 172 6.54 -13.38 -9.08
N ALA A 173 5.50 -12.70 -9.53
CA ALA A 173 4.51 -12.08 -8.64
C ALA A 173 3.75 -13.07 -7.73
N GLU A 174 3.68 -14.35 -8.08
CA GLU A 174 3.11 -15.39 -7.19
C GLU A 174 4.04 -15.84 -6.06
N TYR A 175 5.35 -15.60 -6.20
CA TYR A 175 6.38 -16.06 -5.27
C TYR A 175 6.92 -14.94 -4.38
N LEU A 176 6.69 -13.69 -4.77
CA LEU A 176 7.17 -12.53 -4.03
C LEU A 176 6.33 -12.28 -2.77
N PHE A 177 6.99 -12.25 -1.63
CA PHE A 177 6.34 -11.98 -0.35
C PHE A 177 5.97 -10.48 -0.24
N PRO A 178 4.72 -10.14 0.14
CA PRO A 178 4.28 -8.74 0.31
C PRO A 178 4.68 -8.21 1.70
N TYR A 179 5.82 -7.53 1.78
CA TYR A 179 6.34 -6.94 3.03
C TYR A 179 5.54 -5.70 3.47
N GLN A 180 5.90 -5.09 4.60
CA GLN A 180 5.29 -3.83 5.00
C GLN A 180 5.58 -2.74 3.97
N GLY A 181 4.55 -2.22 3.29
CA GLY A 181 4.72 -1.13 2.32
C GLY A 181 5.24 -1.61 0.96
N GLU A 182 4.73 -1.01 -0.12
CA GLU A 182 5.09 -1.36 -1.49
C GLU A 182 6.51 -0.91 -1.84
N ASP A 183 6.97 0.20 -1.27
CA ASP A 183 8.30 0.76 -1.45
C ASP A 183 9.39 -0.14 -0.84
N VAL A 184 9.21 -0.54 0.43
CA VAL A 184 10.07 -1.51 1.12
C VAL A 184 10.05 -2.86 0.38
N SER A 185 8.87 -3.33 -0.01
CA SER A 185 8.72 -4.57 -0.78
C SER A 185 9.52 -4.49 -2.09
N MET A 186 9.42 -3.39 -2.82
CA MET A 186 10.16 -3.15 -4.06
C MET A 186 11.67 -3.24 -3.85
N GLY A 187 12.20 -2.57 -2.81
CA GLY A 187 13.62 -2.62 -2.46
C GLY A 187 14.09 -4.04 -2.14
N ILE A 188 13.33 -4.79 -1.36
CA ILE A 188 13.65 -6.18 -1.00
C ILE A 188 13.63 -7.09 -2.24
N TRP A 189 12.58 -7.01 -3.07
CA TRP A 189 12.45 -7.86 -4.26
C TRP A 189 13.59 -7.64 -5.25
N LEU A 190 13.93 -6.39 -5.55
CA LEU A 190 14.97 -6.08 -6.52
C LEU A 190 16.40 -6.30 -5.99
N SER A 191 16.57 -6.34 -4.66
CA SER A 191 17.83 -6.77 -4.04
C SER A 191 18.17 -8.24 -4.37
N ALA A 192 17.16 -9.09 -4.65
CA ALA A 192 17.37 -10.50 -4.97
C ALA A 192 18.01 -10.74 -6.35
N ILE A 193 17.97 -9.74 -7.24
CA ILE A 193 18.49 -9.85 -8.62
C ILE A 193 19.65 -8.91 -8.93
N ASN A 194 20.22 -8.26 -7.91
CA ASN A 194 21.29 -7.28 -8.07
C ASN A 194 20.93 -6.21 -9.12
N ALA A 195 19.72 -5.65 -9.02
CA ALA A 195 19.31 -4.54 -9.87
C ALA A 195 20.16 -3.29 -9.58
N ASP A 196 20.27 -2.40 -10.57
CA ASP A 196 20.96 -1.12 -10.42
C ASP A 196 20.06 -0.12 -9.67
N PHE A 197 20.46 0.26 -8.45
CA PHE A 197 19.75 1.25 -7.64
C PHE A 197 20.40 2.62 -7.83
N ILE A 198 19.76 3.47 -8.62
CA ILE A 198 20.30 4.79 -8.98
C ILE A 198 19.75 5.83 -8.02
N GLN A 199 20.59 6.28 -7.09
CA GLN A 199 20.25 7.39 -6.20
C GLN A 199 20.18 8.71 -6.98
N ASP A 200 19.08 9.45 -6.81
CA ASP A 200 18.93 10.81 -7.30
C ASP A 200 18.15 11.67 -6.29
N ASP A 201 18.84 12.65 -5.73
CA ASP A 201 18.31 13.51 -4.66
C ASP A 201 17.29 14.54 -5.15
N ASN A 202 17.07 14.63 -6.47
CA ASN A 202 16.01 15.45 -7.05
C ASN A 202 14.63 14.83 -6.83
N PHE A 203 14.55 13.52 -6.56
CA PHE A 203 13.32 12.93 -6.03
C PHE A 203 13.17 13.29 -4.54
N LYS A 204 12.02 13.85 -4.20
CA LYS A 204 11.69 14.31 -2.84
C LYS A 204 10.72 13.36 -2.16
N CYS A 205 10.94 13.17 -0.87
CA CYS A 205 10.18 12.25 -0.03
C CYS A 205 9.19 12.97 0.88
N ASP A 206 9.20 14.30 0.86
CA ASP A 206 8.37 15.20 1.64
C ASP A 206 7.93 16.39 0.78
N SER A 207 7.27 17.36 1.41
CA SER A 207 6.78 18.56 0.74
C SER A 207 7.86 19.58 0.40
N LYS A 208 9.13 19.35 0.77
CA LYS A 208 10.23 20.28 0.49
C LYS A 208 10.79 20.01 -0.90
N CYS A 209 10.71 21.01 -1.76
CA CYS A 209 11.29 20.97 -3.10
C CYS A 209 12.13 22.23 -3.38
N ASN A 210 12.94 22.13 -4.43
CA ASN A 210 13.71 23.23 -5.02
C ASN A 210 13.50 23.22 -6.55
N SER A 211 14.12 24.15 -7.26
CA SER A 211 13.98 24.28 -8.73
C SER A 211 14.47 23.08 -9.55
N GLU A 212 15.22 22.16 -8.95
CA GLU A 212 15.75 20.96 -9.62
C GLU A 212 14.97 19.70 -9.23
N SER A 213 13.99 19.81 -8.34
CA SER A 213 13.25 18.67 -7.81
C SER A 213 12.27 18.12 -8.84
N TYR A 214 12.20 16.80 -8.96
CA TYR A 214 11.27 16.12 -9.86
C TYR A 214 9.86 16.02 -9.31
N ASN A 215 9.69 16.16 -7.99
CA ASN A 215 8.39 16.07 -7.36
C ASN A 215 8.30 16.86 -6.05
N ARG A 216 7.06 17.05 -5.60
CA ARG A 216 6.67 17.48 -4.26
C ARG A 216 5.65 16.47 -3.73
N ALA A 217 5.82 15.96 -2.50
CA ALA A 217 5.03 14.86 -1.96
C ALA A 217 4.30 15.22 -0.67
N GLN A 218 3.37 14.36 -0.22
CA GLN A 218 2.60 14.51 1.02
C GLN A 218 1.76 15.79 1.05
N LEU A 219 1.15 16.12 -0.09
CA LEU A 219 0.41 17.35 -0.27
C LEU A 219 -1.05 17.17 0.11
N THR A 220 -1.60 18.19 0.74
CA THR A 220 -3.05 18.37 0.86
C THR A 220 -3.66 18.73 -0.50
N VAL A 221 -4.98 18.56 -0.61
CA VAL A 221 -5.71 18.91 -1.83
C VAL A 221 -5.48 20.37 -2.23
N ASP A 222 -5.48 21.29 -1.26
CA ASP A 222 -5.26 22.72 -1.54
C ASP A 222 -3.84 22.97 -2.04
N GLU A 223 -2.83 22.35 -1.42
CA GLU A 223 -1.44 22.47 -1.85
C GLU A 223 -1.19 21.84 -3.23
N ILE A 224 -2.00 20.90 -3.73
CA ILE A 224 -1.83 20.37 -5.09
C ILE A 224 -2.21 21.42 -6.15
N TYR A 225 -3.14 22.32 -5.83
CA TYR A 225 -3.63 23.35 -6.74
C TYR A 225 -2.87 24.70 -6.62
N GLU A 226 -1.88 24.80 -5.72
CA GLU A 226 -0.93 25.92 -5.59
C GLU A 226 0.39 25.68 -6.32
#